data_AF-A0A0D0Q3K8-F1
#
_entry.id   AF-A0A0D0Q3K8-F1
#
_cell.length_a   1.000
_cell.length_b   1.000
_cell.length_c   1.000
_cell.angle_alpha   90.00
_cell.angle_beta   90.00
_cell.angle_gamma   90.00
#
_symmetry.space_group_name_H-M   'P 1'
#
loop_
_entity.id
_entity.type
_entity.pdbx_description
1 polymer ?
#
loop_
_entity_poly.entity_id
_entity_poly.type
_entity_poly.pdbx_seq_one_letter_code
_entity_poly.pdbx_strand_id
1 'polypeptide(L)'
;MILTAVIWVLVAFVVLVTLIPLSRISHGAVRSFSFARQQAIIMGVVLLPFAAWTLTDWQRTVALLLLIATTLYQLAYISRFFPMSRVQSLDADPALAANEARCISVLTSNVKLSNRDFQKLIDLTSEIQPDIMVAVEIDDQWAEALSVLHEDYPHRAIRALDNGYGMGLYSRLPLENVHWRELLREGVPSLRATVRLGGELMHLYILHPEPPVPYHSTDGRDAEIGLVGMEVAKDPTPAVVAGDLNDVAWSRTTRRFQRLSGYLDPRVGRGFFNTFHAHVPVWRWPLDHLFHHPRFRLIEMQRLPDIGSDHFPMLFRLALAERNGSDESPEKATEEDREEIEEMAEEERRDKREPIGAHWEDEN
;
A
#
# COMPACT_ATOMS: atom_id res chain seq x y z
N MET A 1 -30.19 30.08 10.79
CA MET A 1 -29.48 29.62 12.00
C MET A 1 -29.04 28.16 11.88
N ILE A 2 -29.95 27.20 11.69
CA ILE A 2 -29.58 25.76 11.58
C ILE A 2 -28.64 25.50 10.39
N LEU A 3 -29.00 25.93 9.18
CA LEU A 3 -28.18 25.72 7.98
C LEU A 3 -26.78 26.34 8.10
N THR A 4 -26.70 27.56 8.63
CA THR A 4 -25.45 28.26 8.92
C THR A 4 -24.57 27.46 9.88
N ALA A 5 -25.14 26.92 10.96
CA ALA A 5 -24.42 26.10 11.94
C ALA A 5 -23.91 24.79 11.31
N VAL A 6 -24.75 24.12 10.50
CA VAL A 6 -24.36 22.90 9.76
C VAL A 6 -23.16 23.17 8.86
N ILE A 7 -23.15 24.27 8.10
CA ILE A 7 -22.03 24.62 7.22
C ILE A 7 -20.75 24.86 8.01
N TRP A 8 -20.81 25.57 9.14
CA TRP A 8 -19.64 25.76 9.99
C TRP A 8 -19.11 24.47 10.61
N VAL A 9 -19.98 23.54 10.99
CA VAL A 9 -19.57 22.20 11.45
C VAL A 9 -18.83 21.46 10.34
N LEU A 10 -19.35 21.48 9.11
CA LEU A 10 -18.70 20.82 7.98
C LEU A 10 -17.37 21.49 7.59
N VAL A 11 -17.30 22.82 7.59
CA VAL A 11 -16.04 23.57 7.37
C VAL A 11 -15.01 23.22 8.45
N ALA A 12 -15.42 23.22 9.72
CA ALA A 12 -14.54 22.83 10.83
C ALA A 12 -14.06 21.39 10.66
N PHE A 13 -14.92 20.47 10.23
CA PHE A 13 -14.56 19.09 9.96
C PHE A 13 -13.50 18.98 8.84
N VAL A 14 -13.66 19.67 7.70
CA VAL A 14 -12.63 19.70 6.63
C VAL A 14 -11.29 20.22 7.15
N VAL A 15 -11.33 21.28 7.98
CA VAL A 15 -10.12 21.85 8.59
C VAL A 15 -9.46 20.85 9.53
N LEU A 16 -10.22 20.19 10.41
CA LEU A 16 -9.69 19.20 11.36
C LEU A 16 -9.09 17.98 10.63
N VAL A 17 -9.79 17.43 9.62
CA VAL A 17 -9.27 16.34 8.78
C VAL A 17 -7.96 16.73 8.10
N THR A 18 -7.76 18.01 7.81
CA THR A 18 -6.52 18.52 7.20
C THR A 18 -5.39 18.72 8.21
N LEU A 19 -5.70 19.26 9.39
CA LEU A 19 -4.69 19.65 10.37
C LEU A 19 -4.27 18.51 11.31
N ILE A 20 -5.19 17.62 11.71
CA ILE A 20 -4.89 16.52 12.65
C ILE A 20 -3.73 15.63 12.15
N PRO A 21 -3.72 15.17 10.88
CA PRO A 21 -2.62 14.37 10.32
C PRO A 21 -1.29 15.13 10.17
N LEU A 22 -1.25 16.44 10.43
CA LEU A 22 0.00 17.22 10.41
C LEU A 22 0.81 17.03 11.69
N SER A 23 0.17 16.56 12.76
CA SER A 23 0.90 16.08 13.93
C SER A 23 1.80 14.88 13.58
N ARG A 24 2.88 14.70 14.33
CA ARG A 24 3.78 13.53 14.22
C ARG A 24 3.32 12.36 15.10
N ILE A 25 2.09 12.39 15.59
CA ILE A 25 1.57 11.39 16.54
C ILE A 25 1.25 10.10 15.79
N SER A 26 1.84 8.99 16.21
CA SER A 26 1.68 7.64 15.66
C SER A 26 0.42 6.91 16.17
N HIS A 27 -0.61 7.64 16.60
CA HIS A 27 -1.84 7.03 17.11
C HIS A 27 -2.85 6.80 15.97
N GLY A 28 -3.47 5.62 15.91
CA GLY A 28 -4.43 5.22 14.88
C GLY A 28 -5.53 6.25 14.65
N ALA A 29 -6.21 6.73 15.70
CA ALA A 29 -7.22 7.80 15.57
C ALA A 29 -6.74 9.06 14.84
N VAL A 30 -5.47 9.47 15.05
CA VAL A 30 -4.87 10.61 14.33
C VAL A 30 -4.53 10.22 12.89
N ARG A 31 -3.97 9.02 12.72
CA ARG A 31 -3.53 8.50 11.41
C ARG A 31 -4.70 8.18 10.49
N SER A 32 -5.86 7.76 10.98
CA SER A 32 -7.05 7.50 10.17
C SER A 32 -7.52 8.73 9.40
N PHE A 33 -7.34 9.95 9.94
CA PHE A 33 -7.64 11.19 9.19
C PHE A 33 -6.75 11.37 7.95
N SER A 34 -5.56 10.74 7.92
CA SER A 34 -4.67 10.80 6.76
C SER A 34 -5.18 10.01 5.56
N PHE A 35 -6.15 9.11 5.76
CA PHE A 35 -6.79 8.34 4.68
C PHE A 35 -7.77 9.22 3.91
N ALA A 36 -8.52 10.09 4.60
CA ALA A 36 -9.65 10.82 4.06
C ALA A 36 -9.29 12.05 3.17
N ARG A 37 -8.12 12.07 2.52
CA ARG A 37 -7.67 13.25 1.74
C ARG A 37 -8.51 13.50 0.49
N GLN A 38 -8.84 12.45 -0.25
CA GLN A 38 -9.69 12.55 -1.44
C GLN A 38 -11.10 13.05 -1.05
N GLN A 39 -11.63 12.53 0.05
CA GLN A 39 -12.92 12.90 0.62
C GLN A 39 -12.92 14.36 1.11
N ALA A 40 -11.85 14.81 1.77
CA ALA A 40 -11.69 16.19 2.20
C ALA A 40 -11.67 17.18 1.02
N ILE A 41 -11.02 16.81 -0.10
CA ILE A 41 -11.03 17.63 -1.33
C ILE A 41 -12.45 17.73 -1.90
N ILE A 42 -13.14 16.59 -2.07
CA ILE A 42 -14.50 16.57 -2.61
C ILE A 42 -15.44 17.40 -1.73
N MET A 43 -15.41 17.17 -0.42
CA MET A 43 -16.21 17.91 0.55
C MET A 43 -15.87 19.40 0.52
N GLY A 44 -14.59 19.76 0.47
CA GLY A 44 -14.12 21.14 0.34
C GLY A 44 -14.71 21.85 -0.88
N VAL A 45 -14.60 21.22 -2.06
CA VAL A 45 -15.15 21.74 -3.33
C VAL A 45 -16.67 21.86 -3.29
N VAL A 46 -17.37 20.84 -2.79
CA VAL A 46 -18.83 20.83 -2.69
C VAL A 46 -19.32 21.93 -1.76
N LEU A 47 -18.63 22.18 -0.64
CA LEU A 47 -19.03 23.19 0.35
C LEU A 47 -18.84 24.63 -0.12
N LEU A 48 -17.95 24.91 -1.08
CA LEU A 48 -17.70 26.27 -1.58
C LEU A 48 -18.98 27.01 -2.02
N PRO A 49 -19.81 26.49 -2.94
CA PRO A 49 -21.06 27.17 -3.34
C PRO A 49 -22.07 27.29 -2.20
N PHE A 50 -22.17 26.30 -1.31
CA PHE A 50 -23.08 26.38 -0.16
C PHE A 50 -22.66 27.46 0.83
N ALA A 51 -21.36 27.55 1.15
CA ALA A 51 -20.81 28.62 1.99
C ALA A 51 -20.99 30.00 1.35
N ALA A 52 -20.80 30.11 0.02
CA ALA A 52 -21.00 31.34 -0.73
C ALA A 52 -22.46 31.85 -0.68
N TRP A 53 -23.44 30.94 -0.75
CA TRP A 53 -24.85 31.29 -0.81
C TRP A 53 -25.50 31.58 0.56
N THR A 54 -25.03 30.93 1.63
CA THR A 54 -25.74 30.90 2.92
C THR A 54 -25.16 31.80 4.01
N LEU A 55 -23.87 32.11 3.97
CA LEU A 55 -23.16 32.80 5.05
C LEU A 55 -23.17 34.32 4.84
N THR A 56 -23.13 35.06 5.96
CA THR A 56 -23.03 36.54 5.93
C THR A 56 -21.65 36.99 5.41
N ASP A 57 -21.50 38.25 5.00
CA ASP A 57 -20.31 38.70 4.23
C ASP A 57 -18.95 38.34 4.85
N TRP A 58 -18.77 38.56 6.16
CA TRP A 58 -17.53 38.18 6.84
C TRP A 58 -17.40 36.66 7.01
N GLN A 59 -18.48 35.96 7.37
CA GLN A 59 -18.53 34.50 7.54
C GLN A 59 -18.19 33.78 6.24
N ARG A 60 -18.79 34.25 5.14
CA ARG A 60 -18.57 33.77 3.78
C ARG A 60 -17.09 33.89 3.43
N THR A 61 -16.50 35.05 3.66
CA THR A 61 -15.08 35.30 3.35
C THR A 61 -14.17 34.32 4.11
N VAL A 62 -14.38 34.17 5.42
CA VAL A 62 -13.58 33.25 6.25
C VAL A 62 -13.77 31.80 5.81
N ALA A 63 -15.01 31.34 5.62
CA ALA A 63 -15.29 29.96 5.21
C ALA A 63 -14.69 29.64 3.84
N LEU A 64 -14.81 30.53 2.86
CA LEU A 64 -14.22 30.33 1.54
C LEU A 64 -12.69 30.26 1.61
N LEU A 65 -12.04 31.13 2.39
CA LEU A 65 -10.58 31.07 2.56
C LEU A 65 -10.13 29.75 3.19
N LEU A 66 -10.82 29.29 4.24
CA LEU A 66 -10.52 28.01 4.89
C LEU A 66 -10.72 26.82 3.94
N LEU A 67 -11.85 26.78 3.21
CA LEU A 67 -12.15 25.71 2.27
C LEU A 67 -11.16 25.70 1.09
N ILE A 68 -10.82 26.85 0.52
CA ILE A 68 -9.83 26.96 -0.55
C ILE A 68 -8.46 26.52 -0.05
N ALA A 69 -8.00 27.04 1.09
CA ALA A 69 -6.69 26.72 1.63
C ALA A 69 -6.54 25.23 1.94
N THR A 70 -7.54 24.62 2.61
CA THR A 70 -7.52 23.19 2.93
C THR A 70 -7.61 22.32 1.68
N THR A 71 -8.47 22.67 0.71
CA THR A 71 -8.59 21.94 -0.56
C THR A 71 -7.29 21.99 -1.35
N LEU A 72 -6.67 23.17 -1.50
CA LEU A 72 -5.39 23.34 -2.18
C LEU A 72 -4.26 22.59 -1.46
N TYR A 73 -4.25 22.61 -0.13
CA TYR A 73 -3.27 21.86 0.66
C TYR A 73 -3.38 20.36 0.40
N GLN A 74 -4.60 19.80 0.45
CA GLN A 74 -4.84 18.38 0.21
C GLN A 74 -4.50 17.99 -1.24
N LEU A 75 -4.89 18.82 -2.22
CA LEU A 75 -4.52 18.63 -3.62
C LEU A 75 -3.01 18.62 -3.81
N ALA A 76 -2.30 19.60 -3.24
CA ALA A 76 -0.85 19.66 -3.31
C ALA A 76 -0.21 18.40 -2.71
N TYR A 77 -0.75 17.92 -1.58
CA TYR A 77 -0.23 16.75 -0.87
C TYR A 77 -0.29 15.45 -1.68
N ILE A 78 -1.36 15.26 -2.46
CA ILE A 78 -1.56 14.06 -3.30
C ILE A 78 -1.23 14.31 -4.78
N SER A 79 -0.79 15.51 -5.13
CA SER A 79 -0.59 15.93 -6.53
C SER A 79 0.38 15.03 -7.28
N ARG A 80 1.41 14.48 -6.60
CA ARG A 80 2.43 13.58 -7.18
C ARG A 80 1.84 12.34 -7.87
N PHE A 81 0.63 11.94 -7.52
CA PHE A 81 -0.02 10.77 -8.12
C PHE A 81 -0.85 11.10 -9.36
N PHE A 82 -1.00 12.37 -9.72
CA PHE A 82 -1.75 12.72 -10.92
C PHE A 82 -0.96 12.36 -12.19
N PRO A 83 -1.64 11.95 -13.28
CA PRO A 83 -0.99 11.60 -14.56
C PRO A 83 -0.08 12.68 -15.17
N MET A 84 -0.21 13.93 -14.72
CA MET A 84 0.58 15.07 -15.19
C MET A 84 1.88 15.29 -14.39
N SER A 85 2.06 14.58 -13.28
CA SER A 85 3.28 14.64 -12.47
C SER A 85 4.39 13.82 -13.11
N ARG A 86 5.64 14.11 -12.72
CA ARG A 86 6.77 13.29 -13.14
C ARG A 86 6.61 11.88 -12.59
N VAL A 87 7.05 10.90 -13.36
CA VAL A 87 6.98 9.49 -12.98
C VAL A 87 8.21 9.10 -12.18
N GLN A 88 8.03 8.27 -11.15
CA GLN A 88 9.18 7.65 -10.50
C GLN A 88 9.63 6.42 -11.27
N SER A 89 8.71 5.50 -11.57
CA SER A 89 9.02 4.34 -12.41
C SER A 89 8.95 4.71 -13.88
N LEU A 90 10.06 4.58 -14.60
CA LEU A 90 10.08 4.73 -16.06
C LEU A 90 9.42 3.53 -16.73
N ASP A 91 8.73 3.77 -17.84
CA ASP A 91 8.20 2.68 -18.66
C ASP A 91 9.33 1.89 -19.32
N ALA A 92 9.11 0.59 -19.51
CA ALA A 92 10.02 -0.26 -20.26
C ALA A 92 9.96 0.12 -21.74
N ASP A 93 11.12 0.29 -22.38
CA ASP A 93 11.14 0.40 -23.83
C ASP A 93 10.68 -0.92 -24.48
N PRO A 94 10.20 -0.89 -25.73
CA PRO A 94 9.68 -2.09 -26.39
C PRO A 94 10.67 -3.26 -26.49
N ALA A 95 11.98 -2.99 -26.57
CA ALA A 95 12.99 -4.03 -26.68
C ALA A 95 13.19 -4.74 -25.33
N LEU A 96 13.21 -3.99 -24.23
CA LEU A 96 13.27 -4.53 -22.89
C LEU A 96 11.98 -5.28 -22.53
N ALA A 97 10.81 -4.72 -22.85
CA ALA A 97 9.52 -5.36 -22.60
C ALA A 97 9.31 -6.66 -23.39
N ALA A 98 9.92 -6.77 -24.58
CA ALA A 98 9.90 -8.00 -25.38
C ALA A 98 10.85 -9.09 -24.87
N ASN A 99 11.76 -8.77 -23.94
CA ASN A 99 12.66 -9.76 -23.34
C ASN A 99 12.00 -10.41 -22.13
N GLU A 100 11.14 -11.41 -22.38
CA GLU A 100 10.37 -12.11 -21.33
C GLU A 100 11.25 -12.68 -20.23
N ALA A 101 12.47 -13.14 -20.54
CA ALA A 101 13.39 -13.67 -19.54
C ALA A 101 13.80 -12.63 -18.47
N ARG A 102 13.68 -11.33 -18.77
CA ARG A 102 13.96 -10.22 -17.84
C ARG A 102 12.68 -9.59 -17.28
N CYS A 103 11.52 -10.11 -17.63
CA CYS A 103 10.23 -9.62 -17.19
C CYS A 103 9.70 -10.46 -16.02
N ILE A 104 8.90 -9.84 -15.18
CA ILE A 104 8.19 -10.51 -14.09
C ILE A 104 6.82 -9.88 -13.92
N SER A 105 5.80 -10.73 -13.80
CA SER A 105 4.44 -10.35 -13.48
C SER A 105 4.06 -10.83 -12.08
N VAL A 106 3.60 -9.90 -11.24
CA VAL A 106 3.23 -10.15 -9.85
C VAL A 106 1.78 -9.76 -9.66
N LEU A 107 0.95 -10.73 -9.31
CA LEU A 107 -0.43 -10.53 -8.86
C LEU A 107 -0.47 -10.59 -7.34
N THR A 108 -0.96 -9.54 -6.70
CA THR A 108 -1.15 -9.50 -5.24
C THR A 108 -2.62 -9.34 -4.90
N SER A 109 -3.11 -10.11 -3.94
CA SER A 109 -4.49 -10.06 -3.50
C SER A 109 -4.60 -10.22 -1.98
N ASN A 110 -5.13 -9.23 -1.28
CA ASN A 110 -5.76 -9.47 0.02
C ASN A 110 -7.12 -10.14 -0.25
N VAL A 111 -7.28 -11.40 0.19
CA VAL A 111 -8.48 -12.18 -0.13
C VAL A 111 -9.64 -11.93 0.81
N LYS A 112 -9.39 -11.25 1.94
CA LYS A 112 -10.24 -11.15 3.12
C LYS A 112 -10.52 -12.52 3.74
N LEU A 113 -10.09 -12.74 4.99
CA LEU A 113 -10.13 -14.06 5.63
C LEU A 113 -11.51 -14.73 5.60
N SER A 114 -12.63 -14.00 5.68
CA SER A 114 -14.01 -14.53 5.66
C SER A 114 -14.56 -14.81 4.26
N ASN A 115 -13.92 -14.27 3.21
CA ASN A 115 -14.38 -14.46 1.84
C ASN A 115 -14.18 -15.92 1.43
N ARG A 116 -15.21 -16.55 0.85
CA ARG A 116 -15.18 -17.94 0.39
C ARG A 116 -15.45 -18.06 -1.11
N ASP A 117 -15.44 -16.95 -1.85
CA ASP A 117 -15.53 -16.93 -3.31
C ASP A 117 -14.20 -17.35 -3.98
N PHE A 118 -13.65 -18.51 -3.58
CA PHE A 118 -12.34 -19.01 -4.00
C PHE A 118 -12.16 -19.02 -5.52
N GLN A 119 -13.22 -19.42 -6.23
CA GLN A 119 -13.21 -19.57 -7.68
C GLN A 119 -12.89 -18.26 -8.40
N LYS A 120 -13.27 -17.10 -7.86
CA LYS A 120 -13.00 -15.81 -8.52
C LYS A 120 -11.50 -15.51 -8.59
N LEU A 121 -10.74 -15.80 -7.53
CA LEU A 121 -9.29 -15.62 -7.56
C LEU A 121 -8.59 -16.69 -8.41
N ILE A 122 -9.09 -17.93 -8.38
CA ILE A 122 -8.59 -19.02 -9.22
C ILE A 122 -8.76 -18.65 -10.70
N ASP A 123 -9.98 -18.30 -11.13
CA ASP A 123 -10.30 -17.92 -12.51
C ASP A 123 -9.46 -16.72 -12.96
N LEU A 124 -9.35 -15.69 -12.12
CA LEU A 124 -8.55 -14.50 -12.39
C LEU A 124 -7.06 -14.84 -12.57
N THR A 125 -6.53 -15.73 -11.73
CA THR A 125 -5.14 -16.18 -11.81
C THR A 125 -4.91 -17.03 -13.06
N SER A 126 -5.84 -17.91 -13.41
CA SER A 126 -5.78 -18.73 -14.62
C SER A 126 -5.93 -17.90 -15.90
N GLU A 127 -6.69 -16.80 -15.88
CA GLU A 127 -6.82 -15.88 -17.02
C GLU A 127 -5.55 -15.05 -17.22
N ILE A 128 -5.02 -14.46 -16.15
CA ILE A 128 -3.87 -13.55 -16.23
C ILE A 128 -2.55 -14.31 -16.36
N GLN A 129 -2.48 -15.50 -15.75
CA GLN A 129 -1.29 -16.35 -15.68
C GLN A 129 -0.02 -15.62 -15.21
N PRO A 130 -0.05 -14.88 -14.08
CA PRO A 130 1.13 -14.17 -13.59
C PRO A 130 2.29 -15.12 -13.28
N ASP A 131 3.53 -14.62 -13.26
CA ASP A 131 4.72 -15.37 -12.88
C ASP A 131 4.69 -15.69 -11.38
N ILE A 132 4.21 -14.74 -10.59
CA ILE A 132 4.03 -14.86 -9.14
C ILE A 132 2.64 -14.39 -8.75
N MET A 133 1.89 -15.23 -8.04
CA MET A 133 0.65 -14.87 -7.35
C MET A 133 0.88 -14.88 -5.84
N VAL A 134 0.43 -13.83 -5.18
CA VAL A 134 0.49 -13.66 -3.73
C VAL A 134 -0.93 -13.43 -3.20
N ALA A 135 -1.31 -14.24 -2.22
CA ALA A 135 -2.54 -14.09 -1.45
C ALA A 135 -2.20 -13.83 0.02
N VAL A 136 -2.79 -12.80 0.62
CA VAL A 136 -2.75 -12.53 2.07
C VAL A 136 -4.14 -12.66 2.66
N GLU A 137 -4.21 -12.88 3.98
CA GLU A 137 -5.41 -13.26 4.74
C GLU A 137 -5.95 -14.65 4.37
N ILE A 138 -5.07 -15.64 4.18
CA ILE A 138 -5.48 -17.02 3.85
C ILE A 138 -5.48 -17.96 5.07
N ASP A 139 -6.58 -18.70 5.25
CA ASP A 139 -6.67 -19.85 6.16
C ASP A 139 -6.37 -21.17 5.42
N ASP A 140 -6.50 -22.29 6.13
CA ASP A 140 -6.32 -23.63 5.55
C ASP A 140 -7.35 -23.92 4.44
N GLN A 141 -8.56 -23.34 4.51
CA GLN A 141 -9.57 -23.52 3.47
C GLN A 141 -9.17 -22.80 2.17
N TRP A 142 -8.65 -21.57 2.27
CA TRP A 142 -8.07 -20.86 1.14
C TRP A 142 -6.87 -21.61 0.55
N ALA A 143 -5.96 -22.12 1.39
CA ALA A 143 -4.81 -22.88 0.92
C ALA A 143 -5.23 -24.16 0.18
N GLU A 144 -6.22 -24.89 0.69
CA GLU A 144 -6.77 -26.08 0.04
C GLU A 144 -7.44 -25.72 -1.29
N ALA A 145 -8.27 -24.67 -1.33
CA ALA A 145 -8.92 -24.22 -2.55
C ALA A 145 -7.92 -23.78 -3.64
N LEU A 146 -6.86 -23.07 -3.27
CA LEU A 146 -5.81 -22.62 -4.18
C LEU A 146 -4.88 -23.76 -4.64
N SER A 147 -5.02 -24.97 -4.07
CA SER A 147 -4.21 -26.13 -4.47
C SER A 147 -4.37 -26.52 -5.94
N VAL A 148 -5.47 -26.13 -6.59
CA VAL A 148 -5.67 -26.31 -8.04
C VAL A 148 -4.63 -25.58 -8.89
N LEU A 149 -4.03 -24.50 -8.36
CA LEU A 149 -2.97 -23.75 -9.04
C LEU A 149 -1.62 -24.46 -8.95
N HIS A 150 -1.51 -25.56 -8.19
CA HIS A 150 -0.22 -26.19 -7.94
C HIS A 150 0.44 -26.81 -9.19
N GLU A 151 -0.35 -27.17 -10.19
CA GLU A 151 0.20 -27.67 -11.46
C GLU A 151 0.91 -26.55 -12.23
N ASP A 152 0.26 -25.39 -12.36
CA ASP A 152 0.79 -24.23 -13.09
C ASP A 152 1.86 -23.46 -12.31
N TYR A 153 1.80 -23.50 -10.98
CA TYR A 153 2.68 -22.76 -10.06
C TYR A 153 3.49 -23.71 -9.16
N PRO A 154 4.43 -24.51 -9.70
CA PRO A 154 5.11 -25.59 -8.98
C PRO A 154 5.93 -25.14 -7.76
N HIS A 155 6.35 -23.87 -7.70
CA HIS A 155 7.16 -23.33 -6.62
C HIS A 155 6.30 -22.51 -5.68
N ARG A 156 6.26 -22.87 -4.39
CA ARG A 156 5.29 -22.32 -3.45
C ARG A 156 5.89 -22.07 -2.08
N ALA A 157 5.37 -21.07 -1.38
CA ALA A 157 5.61 -20.83 0.02
C ALA A 157 4.27 -20.45 0.67
N ILE A 158 3.72 -21.35 1.47
CA ILE A 158 2.39 -21.18 2.06
C ILE A 158 2.53 -21.27 3.59
N ARG A 159 1.98 -20.26 4.27
CA ARG A 159 1.78 -20.23 5.72
C ARG A 159 0.35 -19.76 5.95
N ALA A 160 -0.59 -20.69 5.83
CA ALA A 160 -1.98 -20.46 6.20
C ALA A 160 -2.08 -20.27 7.71
N LEU A 161 -2.90 -19.31 8.13
CA LEU A 161 -3.17 -19.03 9.54
C LEU A 161 -4.67 -18.78 9.69
N ASP A 162 -5.25 -19.27 10.79
CA ASP A 162 -6.66 -19.06 11.14
C ASP A 162 -6.85 -17.66 11.78
N ASN A 163 -6.29 -16.64 11.14
CA ASN A 163 -6.29 -15.24 11.54
C ASN A 163 -5.96 -14.33 10.33
N GLY A 164 -6.01 -13.01 10.52
CA GLY A 164 -5.74 -12.03 9.45
C GLY A 164 -4.32 -12.01 8.87
N TYR A 165 -3.43 -12.94 9.21
CA TYR A 165 -2.02 -12.89 8.83
C TYR A 165 -1.54 -14.02 7.91
N GLY A 166 -2.41 -14.96 7.57
CA GLY A 166 -2.03 -16.05 6.67
C GLY A 166 -1.59 -15.56 5.30
N MET A 167 -0.58 -16.20 4.71
CA MET A 167 0.03 -15.76 3.45
C MET A 167 0.41 -16.95 2.56
N GLY A 168 0.16 -16.82 1.26
CA GLY A 168 0.54 -17.78 0.25
C GLY A 168 1.23 -17.10 -0.94
N LEU A 169 2.38 -17.64 -1.33
CA LEU A 169 3.09 -17.27 -2.56
C LEU A 169 3.13 -18.50 -3.47
N TYR A 170 2.68 -18.31 -4.72
CA TYR A 170 2.62 -19.30 -5.77
C TYR A 170 3.43 -18.77 -6.97
N SER A 171 4.40 -19.54 -7.46
CA SER A 171 5.35 -19.08 -8.47
C SER A 171 5.56 -20.11 -9.58
N ARG A 172 5.54 -19.60 -10.81
CA ARG A 172 5.97 -20.33 -12.02
C ARG A 172 7.50 -20.40 -12.09
N LEU A 173 8.17 -19.38 -11.53
CA LEU A 173 9.62 -19.27 -11.48
C LEU A 173 10.18 -20.03 -10.26
N PRO A 174 11.35 -20.67 -10.38
CA PRO A 174 12.03 -21.27 -9.23
C PRO A 174 12.30 -20.25 -8.12
N LEU A 175 11.91 -20.62 -6.90
CA LEU A 175 12.17 -19.84 -5.69
C LEU A 175 13.42 -20.38 -4.99
N GLU A 176 14.39 -19.51 -4.74
CA GLU A 176 15.60 -19.77 -3.98
C GLU A 176 15.54 -19.02 -2.63
N ASN A 177 16.17 -19.53 -1.57
CA ASN A 177 16.29 -18.87 -0.26
C ASN A 177 14.96 -18.30 0.28
N VAL A 178 13.94 -19.15 0.37
CA VAL A 178 12.62 -18.79 0.90
C VAL A 178 12.70 -18.72 2.43
N HIS A 179 12.47 -17.54 2.99
CA HIS A 179 12.51 -17.30 4.43
C HIS A 179 11.22 -16.63 4.90
N TRP A 180 10.48 -17.34 5.75
CA TRP A 180 9.46 -16.75 6.60
C TRP A 180 10.12 -16.01 7.76
N ARG A 181 9.66 -14.79 8.03
CA ARG A 181 10.25 -13.90 9.03
C ARG A 181 9.16 -13.19 9.81
N GLU A 182 9.37 -13.05 11.10
CA GLU A 182 8.51 -12.26 11.98
C GLU A 182 9.40 -11.10 12.48
N LEU A 183 9.40 -9.98 11.73
CA LEU A 183 10.43 -8.95 11.83
C LEU A 183 10.38 -8.16 13.15
N LEU A 184 9.17 -8.00 13.68
CA LEU A 184 8.89 -7.23 14.89
C LEU A 184 8.08 -8.01 15.91
N ARG A 185 6.98 -8.63 15.45
CA ARG A 185 6.00 -9.28 16.31
C ARG A 185 5.84 -10.75 15.91
N GLU A 186 5.88 -11.62 16.92
CA GLU A 186 5.59 -13.03 16.74
C GLU A 186 4.16 -13.21 16.21
N GLY A 187 3.98 -14.06 15.21
CA GLY A 187 2.69 -14.27 14.55
C GLY A 187 2.30 -13.27 13.46
N VAL A 188 3.14 -12.26 13.17
CA VAL A 188 3.00 -11.39 11.98
C VAL A 188 4.07 -11.79 10.95
N PRO A 189 3.73 -12.64 9.96
CA PRO A 189 4.70 -13.16 9.01
C PRO A 189 4.94 -12.17 7.85
N SER A 190 6.19 -12.10 7.46
CA SER A 190 6.65 -11.59 6.17
C SER A 190 7.43 -12.68 5.45
N LEU A 191 7.55 -12.55 4.14
CA LEU A 191 8.30 -13.48 3.31
C LEU A 191 9.41 -12.76 2.56
N ARG A 192 10.62 -13.35 2.57
CA ARG A 192 11.68 -13.02 1.61
C ARG A 192 11.96 -14.25 0.76
N ALA A 193 11.97 -14.07 -0.55
CA ALA A 193 12.37 -15.10 -1.51
C ALA A 193 13.35 -14.50 -2.53
N THR A 194 14.09 -15.37 -3.20
CA THR A 194 14.97 -14.99 -4.31
C THR A 194 14.47 -15.64 -5.59
N VAL A 195 14.42 -14.86 -6.67
CA VAL A 195 14.06 -15.35 -8.01
C VAL A 195 15.11 -14.90 -9.02
N ARG A 196 15.20 -15.59 -10.15
CA ARG A 196 16.18 -15.29 -11.20
C ARG A 196 15.50 -14.73 -12.44
N LEU A 197 15.93 -13.53 -12.87
CA LEU A 197 15.47 -12.88 -14.11
C LEU A 197 16.67 -12.60 -15.01
N GLY A 198 16.65 -13.13 -16.24
CA GLY A 198 17.71 -12.94 -17.22
C GLY A 198 19.09 -13.42 -16.75
N GLY A 199 19.11 -14.42 -15.85
CA GLY A 199 20.33 -14.93 -15.20
C GLY A 199 20.72 -14.20 -13.91
N GLU A 200 20.18 -13.02 -13.65
CA GLU A 200 20.45 -12.21 -12.45
C GLU A 200 19.52 -12.56 -11.30
N LEU A 201 20.01 -12.46 -10.06
CA LEU A 201 19.19 -12.61 -8.86
C LEU A 201 18.40 -11.33 -8.58
N MET A 202 17.16 -11.49 -8.11
CA MET A 202 16.40 -10.44 -7.47
C MET A 202 15.71 -10.97 -6.21
N HIS A 203 15.43 -10.09 -5.25
CA HIS A 203 14.68 -10.45 -4.04
C HIS A 203 13.22 -10.01 -4.14
N LEU A 204 12.33 -10.86 -3.64
CA LEU A 204 10.93 -10.56 -3.45
C LEU A 204 10.64 -10.52 -1.96
N TYR A 205 10.09 -9.40 -1.50
CA TYR A 205 9.65 -9.19 -0.12
C TYR A 205 8.13 -9.05 -0.12
N ILE A 206 7.44 -9.92 0.61
CA ILE A 206 5.99 -9.82 0.81
C ILE A 206 5.71 -9.44 2.25
N LEU A 207 4.94 -8.36 2.43
CA LEU A 207 4.58 -7.81 3.74
C LEU A 207 3.06 -7.74 3.88
N HIS A 208 2.58 -8.01 5.09
CA HIS A 208 1.22 -7.71 5.52
C HIS A 208 1.26 -7.28 7.00
N PRO A 209 1.75 -6.06 7.26
CA PRO A 209 1.91 -5.56 8.63
C PRO A 209 0.54 -5.20 9.23
N GLU A 210 0.56 -4.92 10.53
CA GLU A 210 -0.67 -4.69 11.30
C GLU A 210 -1.58 -3.59 10.74
N PRO A 211 -2.91 -3.78 10.73
CA PRO A 211 -3.85 -2.80 10.25
C PRO A 211 -3.95 -1.58 11.17
N PRO A 212 -4.26 -0.38 10.62
CA PRO A 212 -4.44 0.80 11.43
C PRO A 212 -5.81 0.77 12.10
N VAL A 213 -5.83 0.64 13.43
CA VAL A 213 -7.07 0.73 14.22
C VAL A 213 -7.09 1.98 15.09
N PRO A 214 -8.25 2.65 15.29
CA PRO A 214 -8.29 3.95 15.95
C PRO A 214 -7.74 3.99 17.38
N TYR A 215 -7.72 2.85 18.06
CA TYR A 215 -7.41 2.70 19.49
C TYR A 215 -6.00 2.15 19.78
N HIS A 216 -5.18 1.90 18.75
CA HIS A 216 -3.78 1.49 18.91
C HIS A 216 -2.79 2.43 18.21
N SER A 217 -1.51 2.29 18.55
CA SER A 217 -0.42 2.90 17.80
C SER A 217 -0.26 2.25 16.42
N THR A 218 0.27 3.00 15.45
CA THR A 218 0.70 2.49 14.14
C THR A 218 2.19 2.17 14.09
N ASP A 219 2.90 2.24 15.21
CA ASP A 219 4.36 2.09 15.27
C ASP A 219 4.84 0.71 14.81
N GLY A 220 4.16 -0.38 15.18
CA GLY A 220 4.52 -1.73 14.71
C GLY A 220 4.49 -1.84 13.18
N ARG A 221 3.40 -1.39 12.56
CA ARG A 221 3.26 -1.31 11.10
C ARG A 221 4.33 -0.41 10.47
N ASP A 222 4.52 0.80 11.02
CA ASP A 222 5.45 1.79 10.47
C ASP A 222 6.91 1.32 10.57
N ALA A 223 7.26 0.66 11.67
CA ALA A 223 8.57 0.08 11.91
C ALA A 223 8.84 -1.12 11.01
N GLU A 224 7.88 -2.01 10.78
CA GLU A 224 8.09 -3.19 9.93
C GLU A 224 8.42 -2.77 8.49
N ILE A 225 7.62 -1.85 7.96
CA ILE A 225 7.85 -1.26 6.64
C ILE A 225 9.22 -0.58 6.60
N GLY A 226 9.56 0.23 7.61
CA GLY A 226 10.83 0.94 7.69
C GLY A 226 12.06 0.00 7.77
N LEU A 227 11.97 -1.08 8.56
CA LEU A 227 13.04 -2.08 8.70
C LEU A 227 13.35 -2.75 7.36
N VAL A 228 12.31 -3.12 6.59
CA VAL A 228 12.50 -3.65 5.24
C VAL A 228 13.11 -2.59 4.33
N GLY A 229 12.69 -1.33 4.45
CA GLY A 229 13.29 -0.21 3.73
C GLY A 229 14.80 -0.07 3.99
N MET A 230 15.23 -0.23 5.25
CA MET A 230 16.65 -0.21 5.61
C MET A 230 17.40 -1.48 5.17
N GLU A 231 16.74 -2.64 5.18
CA GLU A 231 17.31 -3.91 4.69
C GLU A 231 17.62 -3.82 3.20
N VAL A 232 16.66 -3.43 2.38
CA VAL A 232 16.83 -3.36 0.92
C VAL A 232 17.80 -2.26 0.48
N ALA A 233 18.01 -1.23 1.31
CA ALA A 233 19.02 -0.20 1.06
C ALA A 233 20.45 -0.71 1.22
N LYS A 234 20.66 -1.73 2.08
CA LYS A 234 21.96 -2.33 2.37
C LYS A 234 22.29 -3.48 1.42
N ASP A 235 21.31 -3.99 0.67
CA ASP A 235 21.45 -5.10 -0.26
C ASP A 235 21.58 -4.59 -1.71
N PRO A 236 22.69 -4.86 -2.42
CA PRO A 236 22.86 -4.45 -3.81
C PRO A 236 21.99 -5.24 -4.80
N THR A 237 21.36 -6.33 -4.36
CA THR A 237 20.51 -7.17 -5.19
C THR A 237 19.19 -6.43 -5.47
N PRO A 238 18.78 -6.26 -6.74
CA PRO A 238 17.50 -5.62 -7.06
C PRO A 238 16.35 -6.34 -6.35
N ALA A 239 15.41 -5.59 -5.78
CA ALA A 239 14.26 -6.20 -5.14
C ALA A 239 12.94 -5.56 -5.51
N VAL A 240 11.88 -6.32 -5.26
CA VAL A 240 10.48 -5.91 -5.26
C VAL A 240 9.95 -6.11 -3.85
N VAL A 241 9.27 -5.11 -3.30
CA VAL A 241 8.58 -5.17 -2.01
C VAL A 241 7.11 -4.96 -2.29
N ALA A 242 6.26 -5.94 -1.97
CA ALA A 242 4.85 -5.93 -2.31
C ALA A 242 3.97 -6.46 -1.18
N GLY A 243 2.67 -6.16 -1.25
CA GLY A 243 1.66 -6.66 -0.32
C GLY A 243 0.72 -5.56 0.16
N ASP A 244 -0.27 -5.93 0.97
CA ASP A 244 -1.13 -4.98 1.65
C ASP A 244 -0.40 -4.38 2.85
N LEU A 245 0.06 -3.14 2.71
CA LEU A 245 0.83 -2.45 3.75
C LEU A 245 -0.07 -1.75 4.76
N ASN A 246 -1.39 -1.89 4.64
CA ASN A 246 -2.34 -1.33 5.60
C ASN A 246 -2.17 0.20 5.78
N ASP A 247 -1.66 0.88 4.75
CA ASP A 247 -1.37 2.30 4.77
C ASP A 247 -1.53 2.92 3.38
N VAL A 248 -1.92 4.19 3.34
CA VAL A 248 -2.16 4.89 2.08
C VAL A 248 -0.87 5.31 1.37
N ALA A 249 -0.85 5.30 0.04
CA ALA A 249 0.32 5.70 -0.79
C ALA A 249 0.90 7.09 -0.51
N TRP A 250 0.09 8.03 -0.01
CA TRP A 250 0.56 9.37 0.36
C TRP A 250 1.02 9.48 1.83
N SER A 251 1.02 8.39 2.60
CA SER A 251 1.37 8.42 4.02
C SER A 251 2.82 8.84 4.26
N ARG A 252 3.12 9.24 5.50
CA ARG A 252 4.49 9.53 5.93
C ARG A 252 5.35 8.27 5.92
N THR A 253 4.76 7.14 6.31
CA THR A 253 5.42 5.82 6.37
C THR A 253 5.88 5.39 4.99
N THR A 254 5.00 5.47 3.99
CA THR A 254 5.35 5.19 2.59
C THR A 254 6.47 6.10 2.10
N ARG A 255 6.38 7.41 2.37
CA ARG A 255 7.46 8.35 1.99
C ARG A 255 8.77 8.04 2.70
N ARG A 256 8.73 7.68 3.99
CA ARG A 256 9.91 7.30 4.77
C ARG A 256 10.54 6.02 4.22
N PHE A 257 9.73 5.01 3.90
CA PHE A 257 10.18 3.80 3.20
C PHE A 257 10.95 4.15 1.92
N GLN A 258 10.39 5.00 1.06
CA GLN A 258 11.05 5.41 -0.18
C GLN A 258 12.37 6.16 0.08
N ARG A 259 12.41 7.03 1.11
CA ARG A 259 13.64 7.74 1.47
C ARG A 259 14.73 6.82 2.00
N LEU A 260 14.36 5.83 2.82
CA LEU A 260 15.26 4.85 3.41
C LEU A 260 15.80 3.87 2.36
N SER A 261 14.91 3.34 1.51
CA SER A 261 15.23 2.31 0.51
C SER A 261 15.79 2.86 -0.80
N GLY A 262 15.40 4.08 -1.20
CA GLY A 262 15.57 4.59 -2.56
C GLY A 262 14.67 3.91 -3.60
N TYR A 263 13.67 3.11 -3.17
CA TYR A 263 12.79 2.36 -4.06
C TYR A 263 11.64 3.23 -4.59
N LEU A 264 11.19 2.87 -5.78
CA LEU A 264 10.25 3.65 -6.57
C LEU A 264 8.82 3.13 -6.39
N ASP A 265 7.86 4.05 -6.38
CA ASP A 265 6.43 3.74 -6.42
C ASP A 265 5.92 3.93 -7.87
N PRO A 266 5.46 2.87 -8.55
CA PRO A 266 4.97 2.97 -9.93
C PRO A 266 3.71 3.82 -10.09
N ARG A 267 3.00 4.14 -9.00
CA ARG A 267 1.80 5.00 -8.99
C ARG A 267 2.09 6.46 -9.18
N VAL A 268 3.26 6.92 -8.75
CA VAL A 268 3.63 8.33 -8.84
C VAL A 268 3.71 8.72 -10.32
N GLY A 269 2.97 9.78 -10.67
CA GLY A 269 2.76 10.22 -12.05
C GLY A 269 1.72 9.44 -12.85
N ARG A 270 0.93 8.53 -12.25
CA ARG A 270 -0.02 7.67 -13.00
C ARG A 270 -1.42 7.58 -12.40
N GLY A 271 -1.57 7.51 -11.09
CA GLY A 271 -2.87 7.47 -10.43
C GLY A 271 -2.81 6.91 -9.03
N PHE A 272 -3.94 6.85 -8.34
CA PHE A 272 -3.99 6.32 -6.98
C PHE A 272 -4.04 4.79 -6.94
N PHE A 273 -4.74 4.14 -7.87
CA PHE A 273 -4.98 2.69 -7.84
C PHE A 273 -5.61 2.22 -6.52
N ASN A 274 -6.70 2.88 -6.10
CA ASN A 274 -7.39 2.58 -4.84
C ASN A 274 -7.92 1.12 -4.82
N THR A 275 -7.44 0.29 -3.90
CA THR A 275 -7.79 -1.13 -3.75
C THR A 275 -8.82 -1.41 -2.67
N PHE A 276 -8.85 -0.65 -1.58
CA PHE A 276 -9.75 -0.86 -0.43
C PHE A 276 -10.51 0.41 -0.07
N HIS A 277 -11.82 0.44 0.16
CA HIS A 277 -12.74 -0.69 0.23
C HIS A 277 -13.44 -0.94 -1.12
N ALA A 278 -13.32 -2.16 -1.64
CA ALA A 278 -13.81 -2.55 -2.96
C ALA A 278 -15.31 -2.30 -3.14
N HIS A 279 -16.12 -2.58 -2.12
CA HIS A 279 -17.59 -2.41 -2.17
C HIS A 279 -18.09 -1.03 -1.72
N VAL A 280 -17.23 -0.12 -1.26
CA VAL A 280 -17.64 1.21 -0.79
C VAL A 280 -16.87 2.32 -1.52
N PRO A 281 -17.34 2.78 -2.71
CA PRO A 281 -16.61 3.71 -3.57
C PRO A 281 -16.11 5.00 -2.89
N VAL A 282 -16.86 5.54 -1.93
CA VAL A 282 -16.51 6.77 -1.21
C VAL A 282 -15.37 6.58 -0.19
N TRP A 283 -15.07 5.34 0.19
CA TRP A 283 -14.01 4.96 1.14
C TRP A 283 -12.94 4.10 0.47
N ARG A 284 -12.62 4.41 -0.80
CA ARG A 284 -11.57 3.74 -1.57
C ARG A 284 -10.23 4.45 -1.44
N TRP A 285 -9.19 3.67 -1.14
CA TRP A 285 -7.82 4.04 -0.80
C TRP A 285 -6.83 3.00 -1.35
N PRO A 286 -5.57 3.37 -1.61
CA PRO A 286 -4.56 2.47 -2.14
C PRO A 286 -3.71 1.85 -1.03
N LEU A 287 -4.10 0.66 -0.57
CA LEU A 287 -3.47 -0.02 0.57
C LEU A 287 -2.52 -1.15 0.18
N ASP A 288 -2.77 -1.78 -0.97
CA ASP A 288 -1.86 -2.77 -1.56
C ASP A 288 -0.76 -2.00 -2.27
N HIS A 289 0.52 -2.32 -2.03
CA HIS A 289 1.69 -1.65 -2.62
C HIS A 289 2.55 -2.60 -3.44
N LEU A 290 3.27 -2.00 -4.39
CA LEU A 290 4.50 -2.56 -4.91
C LEU A 290 5.53 -1.43 -5.02
N PHE A 291 6.63 -1.55 -4.30
CA PHE A 291 7.83 -0.75 -4.50
C PHE A 291 8.89 -1.60 -5.18
N HIS A 292 9.73 -0.97 -6.01
CA HIS A 292 10.79 -1.69 -6.70
C HIS A 292 12.10 -0.91 -6.75
N HIS A 293 13.19 -1.66 -6.86
CA HIS A 293 14.51 -1.11 -7.10
C HIS A 293 14.52 -0.25 -8.38
N PRO A 294 15.30 0.85 -8.45
CA PRO A 294 15.38 1.72 -9.65
C PRO A 294 15.83 1.05 -10.96
N ARG A 295 16.31 -0.20 -10.92
CA ARG A 295 16.63 -0.99 -12.12
C ARG A 295 15.39 -1.56 -12.79
N PHE A 296 14.28 -1.69 -12.10
CA PHE A 296 13.05 -2.13 -12.74
C PHE A 296 12.42 -1.00 -13.57
N ARG A 297 11.77 -1.39 -14.66
CA ARG A 297 10.93 -0.54 -15.50
C ARG A 297 9.51 -1.07 -15.48
N LEU A 298 8.55 -0.16 -15.52
CA LEU A 298 7.14 -0.53 -15.54
C LEU A 298 6.73 -0.97 -16.94
N ILE A 299 6.12 -2.15 -17.06
CA ILE A 299 5.42 -2.58 -18.28
C ILE A 299 3.92 -2.33 -18.09
N GLU A 300 3.38 -2.75 -16.96
CA GLU A 300 1.95 -2.71 -16.69
C GLU A 300 1.68 -2.58 -15.19
N MET A 301 0.66 -1.81 -14.84
CA MET A 301 0.10 -1.75 -13.49
C MET A 301 -1.41 -1.61 -13.61
N GLN A 302 -2.14 -2.54 -13.04
CA GLN A 302 -3.58 -2.61 -13.18
C GLN A 302 -4.24 -3.03 -11.87
N ARG A 303 -5.31 -2.32 -11.50
CA ARG A 303 -6.26 -2.80 -10.50
C ARG A 303 -7.26 -3.71 -11.19
N LEU A 304 -7.36 -4.94 -10.72
CA LEU A 304 -8.16 -6.00 -11.32
C LEU A 304 -9.63 -5.96 -10.82
N PRO A 305 -10.52 -6.76 -11.43
CA PRO A 305 -11.92 -6.88 -10.99
C PRO A 305 -12.08 -7.38 -9.54
N ASP A 306 -13.28 -7.16 -9.00
CA ASP A 306 -13.69 -7.62 -7.66
C ASP A 306 -13.69 -9.16 -7.58
N ILE A 307 -13.08 -9.71 -6.53
CA ILE A 307 -13.04 -11.15 -6.24
C ILE A 307 -13.92 -11.55 -5.03
N GLY A 308 -14.80 -10.68 -4.55
CA GLY A 308 -15.58 -10.87 -3.33
C GLY A 308 -14.89 -10.39 -2.05
N SER A 309 -13.60 -9.99 -2.14
CA SER A 309 -12.83 -9.36 -1.07
C SER A 309 -13.20 -7.87 -0.93
N ASP A 310 -12.94 -7.29 0.24
CA ASP A 310 -12.95 -5.85 0.43
C ASP A 310 -11.73 -5.15 -0.21
N HIS A 311 -10.77 -5.90 -0.74
CA HIS A 311 -9.69 -5.43 -1.59
C HIS A 311 -9.88 -5.86 -3.05
N PHE A 312 -9.47 -4.98 -3.98
CA PHE A 312 -9.23 -5.37 -5.37
C PHE A 312 -7.82 -5.94 -5.53
N PRO A 313 -7.64 -7.05 -6.28
CA PRO A 313 -6.32 -7.53 -6.64
C PRO A 313 -5.56 -6.51 -7.52
N MET A 314 -4.24 -6.54 -7.44
CA MET A 314 -3.35 -5.70 -8.25
C MET A 314 -2.42 -6.57 -9.08
N LEU A 315 -2.30 -6.24 -10.37
CA LEU A 315 -1.30 -6.79 -11.27
C LEU A 315 -0.21 -5.76 -11.52
N PHE A 316 1.03 -6.21 -11.43
CA PHE A 316 2.20 -5.44 -11.84
C PHE A 316 3.04 -6.27 -12.79
N ARG A 317 3.54 -5.66 -13.86
CA ARG A 317 4.54 -6.25 -14.75
C ARG A 317 5.72 -5.32 -14.84
N LEU A 318 6.90 -5.87 -14.55
CA LEU A 318 8.15 -5.13 -14.49
C LEU A 318 9.20 -5.80 -15.36
N ALA A 319 10.13 -5.02 -15.91
CA ALA A 319 11.31 -5.53 -16.56
C ALA A 319 12.58 -5.08 -15.83
N LEU A 320 13.51 -6.01 -15.60
CA LEU A 320 14.79 -5.70 -14.96
C LEU A 320 15.76 -5.13 -15.99
N ALA A 321 16.09 -3.84 -15.92
CA ALA A 321 17.09 -3.21 -16.76
C ALA A 321 18.52 -3.37 -16.22
N GLU A 322 19.52 -3.12 -17.06
CA GLU A 322 20.93 -3.09 -16.65
C GLU A 322 21.29 -1.86 -15.80
N ARG A 323 20.55 -0.76 -15.99
CA ARG A 323 20.83 0.54 -15.34
C ARG A 323 19.63 1.04 -14.57
N ASN A 324 19.89 1.83 -13.53
CA ASN A 324 18.86 2.57 -12.81
C ASN A 324 18.12 3.54 -13.74
N GLY A 325 16.85 3.82 -13.47
CA GLY A 325 16.07 4.82 -14.20
C GLY A 325 14.86 5.29 -13.41
N SER A 326 14.72 6.61 -13.35
CA SER A 326 13.63 7.36 -12.74
C SER A 326 13.68 8.80 -13.25
N ASP A 327 12.51 9.43 -13.50
CA ASP A 327 12.45 10.87 -13.77
C ASP A 327 12.41 11.69 -12.45
N GLU A 328 11.99 11.06 -11.35
CA GLU A 328 11.92 11.63 -10.02
C GLU A 328 12.39 10.62 -8.96
N SER A 329 13.61 10.79 -8.47
CA SER A 329 14.10 9.95 -7.37
C SER A 329 13.47 10.37 -6.04
N PRO A 330 13.21 9.42 -5.12
CA PRO A 330 12.88 9.76 -3.75
C PRO A 330 13.92 10.69 -3.11
N GLU A 331 13.47 11.53 -2.18
CA GLU A 331 14.37 12.28 -1.30
C GLU A 331 15.30 11.31 -0.55
N LYS A 332 16.47 11.79 -0.12
CA LYS A 332 17.38 10.97 0.69
C LYS A 332 16.86 10.88 2.12
N ALA A 333 16.97 9.70 2.73
CA ALA A 333 16.75 9.54 4.16
C ALA A 333 17.66 10.46 4.99
N THR A 334 17.08 11.02 6.04
CA THR A 334 17.81 11.68 7.13
C THR A 334 18.25 10.66 8.18
N GLU A 335 19.11 11.05 9.12
CA GLU A 335 19.41 10.19 10.27
C GLU A 335 18.18 10.04 11.19
N GLU A 336 17.39 11.11 11.33
CA GLU A 336 16.10 11.10 12.04
C GLU A 336 15.14 10.03 11.47
N ASP A 337 15.11 9.82 10.15
CA ASP A 337 14.28 8.76 9.54
C ASP A 337 14.68 7.36 10.02
N ARG A 338 15.97 7.12 10.32
CA ARG A 338 16.48 5.83 10.80
C ARG A 338 16.24 5.68 12.28
N GLU A 339 16.58 6.71 13.06
CA GLU A 339 16.37 6.75 14.50
C GLU A 339 14.89 6.53 14.86
N GLU A 340 13.96 7.19 14.15
CA GLU A 340 12.51 6.99 14.37
C GLU A 340 12.09 5.53 14.14
N ILE A 341 12.62 4.84 13.12
CA ILE A 341 12.27 3.44 12.85
C ILE A 341 12.89 2.50 13.88
N GLU A 342 14.13 2.75 14.30
CA GLU A 342 14.80 1.95 15.31
C GLU A 342 14.10 2.08 16.67
N GLU A 343 13.71 3.29 17.06
CA GLU A 343 12.94 3.56 18.29
C GLU A 343 11.58 2.84 18.26
N MET A 344 10.79 3.02 17.19
CA MET A 344 9.51 2.33 17.01
C MET A 344 9.68 0.80 17.07
N ALA A 345 10.73 0.26 16.44
CA ALA A 345 11.02 -1.17 16.45
C ALA A 345 11.41 -1.69 17.85
N GLU A 346 12.16 -0.91 18.63
CA GLU A 346 12.52 -1.27 20.00
C GLU A 346 11.33 -1.25 20.94
N GLU A 347 10.47 -0.23 20.84
CA GLU A 347 9.24 -0.14 21.63
C GLU A 347 8.29 -1.30 21.31
N GLU A 348 8.07 -1.56 20.03
CA GLU A 348 7.18 -2.62 19.55
C GLU A 348 7.64 -4.01 20.02
N ARG A 349 8.95 -4.30 19.99
CA ARG A 349 9.52 -5.57 20.48
C ARG A 349 9.41 -5.74 22.00
N ARG A 350 9.30 -4.65 22.75
CA ARG A 350 9.09 -4.70 24.22
C ARG A 350 7.62 -4.95 24.56
N ASP A 351 6.71 -4.55 23.68
CA ASP A 351 5.28 -4.72 23.86
C ASP A 351 4.85 -6.18 23.60
N LYS A 352 4.26 -6.80 24.62
CA LYS A 352 3.81 -8.21 24.61
C LYS A 352 2.34 -8.38 24.25
N ARG A 353 1.69 -7.36 23.71
CA ARG A 353 0.32 -7.48 23.20
C ARG A 353 0.21 -8.50 22.06
N GLU A 354 -1.00 -8.98 21.82
CA GLU A 354 -1.30 -9.75 20.63
C GLU A 354 -1.19 -8.88 19.36
N PRO A 355 -0.91 -9.48 18.19
CA PRO A 355 -0.95 -8.78 16.92
C PRO A 355 -2.31 -8.11 16.69
N ILE A 356 -2.29 -6.82 16.37
CA ILE A 356 -3.52 -6.08 16.06
C ILE A 356 -4.13 -6.70 14.80
N GLY A 357 -5.45 -6.89 14.79
CA GLY A 357 -6.13 -7.43 13.61
C GLY A 357 -5.88 -8.92 13.35
N ALA A 358 -5.34 -9.69 14.30
CA ALA A 358 -5.39 -11.15 14.18
C ALA A 358 -6.86 -11.65 14.06
N HIS A 359 -7.75 -11.08 14.87
CA HIS A 359 -9.17 -11.49 14.97
C HIS A 359 -10.14 -10.40 14.50
N TRP A 360 -9.73 -9.56 13.54
CA TRP A 360 -10.53 -8.37 13.16
C TRP A 360 -11.92 -8.70 12.60
N GLU A 361 -12.09 -9.90 12.06
CA GLU A 361 -13.38 -10.38 11.55
C GLU A 361 -14.30 -10.94 12.64
N ASP A 362 -13.75 -11.38 13.77
CA ASP A 362 -14.53 -11.86 14.92
C ASP A 362 -15.17 -10.70 15.70
N GLU A 363 -14.67 -9.48 15.49
CA GLU A 363 -15.09 -8.26 16.18
C GLU A 363 -16.24 -7.50 15.47
N ASN A 364 -16.72 -7.98 14.31
CA ASN A 364 -17.72 -7.29 13.48
C ASN A 364 -19.12 -7.93 13.45
#